data_AF-A0A444IWA3-F1
#
_entry.id   AF-A0A444IWA3-F1
#
_cell.length_a   1.000
_cell.length_b   1.000
_cell.length_c   1.000
_cell.angle_alpha   90.00
_cell.angle_beta   90.00
_cell.angle_gamma   90.00
#
_symmetry.space_group_name_H-M   'P 1'
#
loop_
_entity.id
_entity.type
_entity.pdbx_description
1 polymer ?
#
loop_
_entity_poly.entity_id
_entity_poly.type
_entity_poly.pdbx_seq_one_letter_code
_entity_poly.pdbx_strand_id
1 'polypeptide(L)'
;LAPLAAGAGLIFVVDGSRPLRNIDRAEMEILRLTGRPRMAIINCKDEDSGFLEGWQNEFRKHFNSIRLFNSNKATYAQRIALLNSLKAIDQDLEGVIESVIQAFSADWQNHNQQTAALITAMLSDSLLYHKSVSCPPGADEEKLKKKLHTTYTEFVSKRERTAHQQIRKLFKHNIFNLQLPGQSILQQDLFSAKTWQFLGLTANQLTMAGAISGAALGAGLDTLAGGITFGVFTAIGGAFGAAAAAMKGKEILTGSRLLGMKLDKQQLQVGPVTNMQLLYILLDRALLYYSHVINWAHGRRDYSKAVTNADTEGDDKQGYTSGWSKQERRVCDRFFKNLQSSYLPDRDQAEAELVALLREKLREISEGR
;
A
#
# COMPACT_ATOMS: atom_id res chain seq x y z
N LEU A 1 21.82 38.66 3.14
CA LEU A 1 22.83 37.84 3.85
C LEU A 1 22.64 37.79 5.37
N ALA A 2 21.68 38.50 5.98
CA ALA A 2 21.50 38.51 7.44
C ALA A 2 21.38 37.12 8.11
N PRO A 3 20.67 36.12 7.53
CA PRO A 3 20.67 34.75 8.09
C PRO A 3 22.07 34.11 8.10
N LEU A 4 22.87 34.36 7.08
CA LEU A 4 24.25 33.87 6.99
C LEU A 4 25.18 34.61 7.94
N ALA A 5 24.95 35.90 8.21
CA ALA A 5 25.66 36.60 9.28
C ALA A 5 25.31 36.01 10.66
N ALA A 6 24.06 35.58 10.84
CA ALA A 6 23.54 34.97 12.07
C ALA A 6 23.88 33.47 12.25
N GLY A 7 24.68 32.86 11.36
CA GLY A 7 25.12 31.47 11.54
C GLY A 7 24.33 30.40 10.79
N ALA A 8 23.42 30.77 9.89
CA ALA A 8 22.63 29.78 9.15
C ALA A 8 23.51 28.88 8.26
N GLY A 9 23.18 27.59 8.24
CA GLY A 9 23.68 26.64 7.25
C GLY A 9 23.01 26.85 5.88
N LEU A 10 23.69 26.38 4.83
CA LEU A 10 23.29 26.53 3.44
C LEU A 10 22.87 25.19 2.83
N ILE A 11 21.75 25.18 2.12
CA ILE A 11 21.34 24.07 1.27
C ILE A 11 21.31 24.58 -0.16
N PHE A 12 22.19 24.06 -1.02
CA PHE A 12 22.24 24.41 -2.43
C PHE A 12 21.59 23.31 -3.26
N VAL A 13 20.49 23.62 -3.95
CA VAL A 13 19.71 22.63 -4.71
C VAL A 13 19.83 22.91 -6.20
N VAL A 14 20.16 21.88 -6.98
CA VAL A 14 20.26 21.96 -8.45
C VAL A 14 19.37 20.93 -9.13
N ASP A 15 18.98 21.20 -10.38
CA ASP A 15 18.31 20.21 -11.22
C ASP A 15 19.39 19.35 -11.94
N GLY A 16 19.38 18.04 -11.70
CA GLY A 16 20.35 17.11 -12.27
C GLY A 16 20.15 16.84 -13.76
N SER A 17 19.02 17.26 -14.34
CA SER A 17 18.71 17.05 -15.76
C SER A 17 19.41 18.03 -16.72
N ARG A 18 20.09 19.06 -16.18
CA ARG A 18 20.78 20.09 -16.98
C ARG A 18 22.29 20.07 -16.77
N PRO A 19 23.09 20.50 -17.76
CA PRO A 19 24.53 20.64 -17.60
C PRO A 19 24.90 21.74 -16.59
N LEU A 20 26.09 21.59 -16.02
CA LEU A 20 26.76 22.57 -15.18
C LEU A 20 27.18 23.79 -16.00
N ARG A 21 26.83 25.00 -15.54
CA ARG A 21 27.17 26.27 -16.21
C ARG A 21 28.20 27.06 -15.40
N ASN A 22 28.85 28.02 -16.05
CA ASN A 22 29.81 28.92 -15.38
C ASN A 22 29.18 29.74 -14.25
N ILE A 23 27.91 30.15 -14.40
CA ILE A 23 27.19 30.87 -13.34
C ILE A 23 27.02 30.00 -12.10
N ASP A 24 26.75 28.70 -12.27
CA ASP A 24 26.60 27.78 -11.14
C ASP A 24 27.94 27.63 -10.40
N ARG A 25 29.08 27.61 -11.12
CA ARG A 25 30.43 27.60 -10.53
C ARG A 25 30.72 28.86 -9.72
N ALA A 26 30.36 30.01 -10.26
CA ALA A 26 30.55 31.29 -9.57
C ALA A 26 29.70 31.37 -8.30
N GLU A 27 28.44 30.94 -8.35
CA GLU A 27 27.56 30.88 -7.17
C GLU A 27 28.15 29.96 -6.09
N MET A 28 28.60 28.76 -6.46
CA MET A 28 29.23 27.83 -5.52
C MET A 28 30.47 28.41 -4.86
N GLU A 29 31.30 29.13 -5.62
CA GLU A 29 32.50 29.78 -5.09
C GLU A 29 32.15 30.91 -4.11
N ILE A 30 31.13 31.72 -4.41
CA ILE A 30 30.64 32.75 -3.47
C ILE A 30 30.16 32.10 -2.17
N LEU A 31 29.38 31.02 -2.26
CA LEU A 31 28.91 30.28 -1.08
C LEU A 31 30.08 29.66 -0.30
N ARG A 32 31.10 29.16 -1.00
CA ARG A 32 32.32 28.60 -0.40
C ARG A 32 33.03 29.63 0.48
N LEU A 33 33.14 30.88 -0.01
CA LEU A 33 33.79 31.99 0.67
C LEU A 33 33.05 32.45 1.94
N THR A 34 31.76 32.12 2.11
CA THR A 34 31.02 32.46 3.34
C THR A 34 31.49 31.70 4.57
N GLY A 35 32.23 30.59 4.40
CA GLY A 35 32.71 29.75 5.50
C GLY A 35 31.61 29.02 6.28
N ARG A 36 30.34 29.09 5.84
CA ARG A 36 29.22 28.46 6.54
C ARG A 36 29.06 26.97 6.21
N PRO A 37 28.49 26.17 7.15
CA PRO A 37 28.03 24.80 6.90
C PRO A 37 27.19 24.70 5.64
N ARG A 38 27.50 23.78 4.73
CA ARG A 38 26.82 23.73 3.43
C ARG A 38 26.66 22.33 2.87
N MET A 39 25.43 22.03 2.46
CA MET A 39 25.05 20.81 1.78
C MET A 39 24.64 21.12 0.35
N ALA A 40 25.06 20.28 -0.60
CA ALA A 40 24.54 20.29 -1.94
C ALA A 40 23.54 19.15 -2.16
N ILE A 41 22.43 19.45 -2.83
CA ILE A 41 21.39 18.50 -3.21
C ILE A 41 21.24 18.53 -4.73
N ILE A 42 21.41 17.37 -5.36
CA ILE A 42 21.10 17.17 -6.77
C ILE A 42 19.69 16.60 -6.86
N ASN A 43 18.77 17.40 -7.41
CA ASN A 43 17.39 16.98 -7.68
C ASN A 43 17.30 16.28 -9.03
N CYS A 44 17.32 14.96 -9.02
CA CYS A 44 17.14 14.13 -10.22
C CYS A 44 15.66 13.74 -10.33
N LYS A 45 14.96 14.27 -11.36
CA LYS A 45 13.57 13.92 -11.65
C LYS A 45 13.44 12.59 -12.42
N ASP A 46 14.40 12.35 -13.30
CA ASP A 46 14.50 11.18 -14.18
C ASP A 46 15.79 10.39 -13.90
N GLU A 47 15.85 9.13 -14.36
CA GLU A 47 17.02 8.26 -14.23
C GLU A 47 18.18 8.65 -15.17
N ASP A 48 17.94 9.60 -16.08
CA ASP A 48 18.93 10.06 -17.04
C ASP A 48 20.05 10.84 -16.32
N SER A 49 21.18 10.14 -16.11
CA SER A 49 22.30 10.56 -15.28
C SER A 49 23.40 11.30 -16.04
N GLY A 50 23.15 11.73 -17.29
CA GLY A 50 24.19 12.23 -18.20
C GLY A 50 25.02 13.40 -17.68
N PHE A 51 24.46 14.23 -16.77
CA PHE A 51 25.17 15.35 -16.15
C PHE A 51 25.54 15.13 -14.68
N LEU A 52 25.14 13.98 -14.11
CA LEU A 52 25.27 13.70 -12.69
C LEU A 52 26.73 13.72 -12.23
N GLU A 53 27.61 13.07 -12.99
CA GLU A 53 29.02 13.00 -12.65
C GLU A 53 29.69 14.38 -12.64
N GLY A 54 29.36 15.23 -13.62
CA GLY A 54 29.85 16.61 -13.69
C GLY A 54 29.44 17.44 -12.47
N TRP A 55 28.18 17.31 -12.04
CA TRP A 55 27.67 17.96 -10.83
C TRP A 55 28.36 17.44 -9.56
N GLN A 56 28.47 16.12 -9.41
CA GLN A 56 29.13 15.52 -8.25
C GLN A 56 30.59 15.95 -8.12
N ASN A 57 31.32 15.93 -9.24
CA ASN A 57 32.73 16.33 -9.27
C ASN A 57 32.93 17.80 -8.89
N GLU A 58 32.02 18.68 -9.33
CA GLU A 58 32.11 20.08 -8.94
C GLU A 58 31.70 20.30 -7.47
N PHE A 59 30.63 19.65 -7.01
CA PHE A 59 30.19 19.77 -5.63
C PHE A 59 31.24 19.29 -4.62
N ARG A 60 32.04 18.27 -4.96
CA ARG A 60 33.14 17.77 -4.10
C ARG A 60 34.19 18.84 -3.78
N LYS A 61 34.33 19.85 -4.64
CA LYS A 61 35.28 20.96 -4.42
C LYS A 61 34.75 22.00 -3.45
N HIS A 62 33.42 22.12 -3.39
CA HIS A 62 32.76 23.26 -2.76
C HIS A 62 32.03 22.87 -1.49
N PHE A 63 31.44 21.68 -1.33
CA PHE A 63 30.50 21.37 -0.23
C PHE A 63 30.99 20.29 0.74
N ASN A 64 30.50 20.34 1.99
CA ASN A 64 30.81 19.36 3.03
C ASN A 64 30.05 18.03 2.83
N SER A 65 28.85 18.09 2.26
CA SER A 65 27.97 16.95 2.04
C SER A 65 27.23 17.09 0.70
N ILE A 66 27.06 15.96 0.02
CA ILE A 66 26.37 15.87 -1.27
C ILE A 66 25.29 14.80 -1.16
N ARG A 67 24.07 15.15 -1.60
CA ARG A 67 22.93 14.24 -1.60
C ARG A 67 22.25 14.21 -2.96
N LEU A 68 21.92 13.00 -3.40
CA LEU A 68 20.96 12.78 -4.47
C LEU A 68 19.57 12.69 -3.84
N PHE A 69 18.63 13.47 -4.35
CA PHE A 69 17.30 13.53 -3.76
C PHE A 69 16.26 13.82 -4.83
N ASN A 70 15.28 12.94 -5.01
CA ASN A 70 14.15 13.24 -5.89
C ASN A 70 13.03 13.88 -5.06
N SER A 71 12.84 15.19 -5.18
CA SER A 71 11.81 15.92 -4.42
C SER A 71 10.38 15.42 -4.67
N ASN A 72 10.14 14.76 -5.80
CA ASN A 72 8.83 14.27 -6.20
C ASN A 72 8.53 12.84 -5.72
N LYS A 73 9.57 12.07 -5.35
CA LYS A 73 9.45 10.67 -4.93
C LYS A 73 10.05 10.41 -3.53
N ALA A 74 10.50 11.46 -2.84
CA ALA A 74 11.23 11.33 -1.58
C ALA A 74 10.40 10.66 -0.48
N THR A 75 10.84 9.46 -0.08
CA THR A 75 10.24 8.67 1.00
C THR A 75 10.55 9.29 2.38
N TYR A 76 9.83 8.85 3.41
CA TYR A 76 10.12 9.23 4.79
C TYR A 76 11.59 8.96 5.17
N ALA A 77 12.08 7.76 4.88
CA ALA A 77 13.47 7.38 5.14
C ALA A 77 14.48 8.32 4.46
N GLN A 78 14.22 8.71 3.21
CA GLN A 78 15.10 9.65 2.49
C GLN A 78 15.08 11.06 3.09
N ARG A 79 13.94 11.52 3.60
CA ARG A 79 13.83 12.81 4.31
C ARG A 79 14.60 12.79 5.63
N ILE A 80 14.47 11.73 6.41
CA ILE A 80 15.25 11.54 7.64
C ILE A 80 16.74 11.44 7.34
N ALA A 81 17.13 10.69 6.31
CA ALA A 81 18.53 10.60 5.89
C ALA A 81 19.10 11.98 5.50
N LEU A 82 18.32 12.81 4.81
CA LEU A 82 18.68 14.19 4.48
C LEU A 82 18.91 15.03 5.73
N LEU A 83 17.98 15.01 6.70
CA LEU A 83 18.11 15.74 7.97
C LEU A 83 19.31 15.27 8.79
N ASN A 84 19.54 13.95 8.89
CA ASN A 84 20.73 13.41 9.55
C ASN A 84 22.02 13.87 8.88
N SER A 85 22.00 14.03 7.56
CA SER A 85 23.14 14.53 6.82
C SER A 85 23.39 16.02 7.10
N LEU A 86 22.35 16.81 7.42
CA LEU A 86 22.49 18.20 7.84
C LEU A 86 23.03 18.26 9.27
N LYS A 87 22.51 17.40 10.15
CA LYS A 87 22.94 17.26 11.54
C LYS A 87 24.46 17.02 11.64
N ALA A 88 25.01 16.23 10.74
CA ALA A 88 26.43 15.86 10.75
C ALA A 88 27.40 16.93 10.21
N ILE A 89 26.90 18.06 9.64
CA ILE A 89 27.77 19.07 9.03
C ILE A 89 28.39 19.99 10.10
N ASP A 90 27.62 20.32 11.15
CA ASP A 90 28.03 21.27 12.18
C ASP A 90 27.48 20.86 13.54
N GLN A 91 28.36 20.82 14.55
CA GLN A 91 28.04 20.46 15.92
C GLN A 91 27.09 21.49 16.58
N ASP A 92 27.21 22.76 16.23
CA ASP A 92 26.34 23.82 16.78
C ASP A 92 24.88 23.65 16.33
N LEU A 93 24.67 23.05 15.16
CA LEU A 93 23.34 22.78 14.61
C LEU A 93 22.76 21.45 15.10
N GLU A 94 23.55 20.60 15.74
CA GLU A 94 23.16 19.23 16.09
C GLU A 94 21.88 19.20 16.93
N GLY A 95 21.81 19.96 18.03
CA GLY A 95 20.66 19.96 18.93
C GLY A 95 19.37 20.48 18.28
N VAL A 96 19.47 21.47 17.40
CA VAL A 96 18.32 22.03 16.68
C VAL A 96 17.80 21.03 15.65
N ILE A 97 18.68 20.43 14.85
CA ILE A 97 18.28 19.46 13.83
C ILE A 97 17.77 18.16 14.47
N GLU A 98 18.38 17.72 15.58
CA GLU A 98 17.91 16.57 16.35
C GLU A 98 16.47 16.80 16.86
N SER A 99 16.18 17.99 17.41
CA SER A 99 14.82 18.35 17.84
C SER A 99 13.81 18.30 16.67
N VAL A 100 14.21 18.73 15.47
CA VAL A 100 13.39 18.65 14.26
C VAL A 100 13.17 17.19 13.83
N ILE A 101 14.21 16.36 13.85
CA ILE A 101 14.12 14.93 13.51
C ILE A 101 13.18 14.22 14.48
N GLN A 102 13.30 14.49 15.78
CA GLN A 102 12.45 13.90 16.81
C GLN A 102 10.99 14.33 16.65
N ALA A 103 10.73 15.62 16.42
CA ALA A 103 9.38 16.10 16.17
C ALA A 103 8.76 15.46 14.91
N PHE A 104 9.54 15.34 13.82
CA PHE A 104 9.08 14.72 12.58
C PHE A 104 8.82 13.22 12.73
N SER A 105 9.67 12.52 13.48
CA SER A 105 9.52 11.10 13.78
C SER A 105 8.29 10.83 14.66
N ALA A 106 8.07 11.65 15.69
CA ALA A 106 6.90 11.57 16.55
C ALA A 106 5.59 11.84 15.77
N ASP A 107 5.57 12.84 14.88
CA ASP A 107 4.43 13.13 14.01
C ASP A 107 4.13 11.94 13.07
N TRP A 108 5.17 11.34 12.50
CA TRP A 108 5.04 10.16 11.63
C TRP A 108 4.50 8.94 12.39
N GLN A 109 5.02 8.66 13.58
CA GLN A 109 4.53 7.59 14.45
C GLN A 109 3.06 7.79 14.82
N ASN A 110 2.65 9.03 15.10
CA ASN A 110 1.27 9.38 15.39
C ASN A 110 0.36 9.14 14.17
N HIS A 111 0.79 9.53 12.97
CA HIS A 111 0.04 9.22 11.73
C HIS A 111 -0.09 7.72 11.48
N ASN A 112 0.95 6.92 11.73
CA ASN A 112 0.89 5.47 11.60
C ASN A 112 -0.04 4.84 12.62
N GLN A 113 -0.02 5.32 13.86
CA GLN A 113 -0.94 4.87 14.91
C GLN A 113 -2.41 5.15 14.54
N GLN A 114 -2.70 6.37 14.07
CA GLN A 114 -4.05 6.72 13.63
C GLN A 114 -4.46 5.94 12.38
N THR A 115 -3.56 5.73 11.43
CA THR A 115 -3.81 4.93 10.22
C THR A 115 -4.13 3.48 10.58
N ALA A 116 -3.37 2.85 11.48
CA ALA A 116 -3.64 1.50 11.96
C ALA A 116 -5.05 1.40 12.58
N ALA A 117 -5.43 2.36 13.42
CA ALA A 117 -6.77 2.41 14.02
C ALA A 117 -7.88 2.56 12.96
N LEU A 118 -7.67 3.39 11.93
CA LEU A 118 -8.63 3.57 10.83
C LEU A 118 -8.81 2.29 10.00
N ILE A 119 -7.72 1.58 9.71
CA ILE A 119 -7.76 0.30 9.00
C ILE A 119 -8.49 -0.73 9.83
N THR A 120 -8.15 -0.87 11.11
CA THR A 120 -8.82 -1.81 12.01
C THR A 120 -10.32 -1.53 12.13
N ALA A 121 -10.72 -0.25 12.29
CA ALA A 121 -12.13 0.13 12.34
C ALA A 121 -12.87 -0.21 11.03
N MET A 122 -12.26 0.06 9.88
CA MET A 122 -12.81 -0.30 8.57
C MET A 122 -13.03 -1.82 8.43
N LEU A 123 -12.06 -2.62 8.88
CA LEU A 123 -12.17 -4.09 8.87
C LEU A 123 -13.28 -4.56 9.79
N SER A 124 -13.31 -4.07 11.04
CA SER A 124 -14.35 -4.41 12.01
C SER A 124 -15.75 -4.09 11.48
N ASP A 125 -15.96 -2.87 10.97
CA ASP A 125 -17.24 -2.44 10.40
C ASP A 125 -17.67 -3.33 9.21
N SER A 126 -16.73 -3.67 8.33
CA SER A 126 -17.02 -4.42 7.10
C SER A 126 -17.30 -5.90 7.38
N LEU A 127 -16.55 -6.50 8.31
CA LEU A 127 -16.67 -7.93 8.63
C LEU A 127 -17.87 -8.22 9.53
N LEU A 128 -18.26 -7.29 10.40
CA LEU A 128 -19.45 -7.41 11.26
C LEU A 128 -20.76 -7.03 10.55
N TYR A 129 -20.69 -6.34 9.40
CA TYR A 129 -21.89 -5.91 8.72
C TYR A 129 -22.77 -7.10 8.33
N HIS A 130 -24.03 -7.03 8.72
CA HIS A 130 -25.05 -7.98 8.32
C HIS A 130 -26.38 -7.27 8.04
N LYS A 131 -27.21 -7.86 7.19
CA LYS A 131 -28.55 -7.35 6.88
C LYS A 131 -29.47 -8.48 6.49
N SER A 132 -30.69 -8.47 7.03
CA SER A 132 -31.74 -9.45 6.74
C SER A 132 -32.93 -8.79 6.05
N VAL A 133 -33.55 -9.49 5.11
CA VAL A 133 -34.78 -9.08 4.41
C VAL A 133 -35.78 -10.23 4.43
N SER A 134 -37.06 -9.91 4.53
CA SER A 134 -38.12 -10.92 4.42
C SER A 134 -38.14 -11.56 3.03
N CYS A 135 -38.24 -12.88 2.99
CA CYS A 135 -38.25 -13.75 1.83
C CYS A 135 -39.38 -14.79 2.00
N PRO A 136 -40.66 -14.37 1.87
CA PRO A 136 -41.80 -15.27 1.99
C PRO A 136 -41.86 -16.28 0.82
N PRO A 137 -42.62 -17.38 0.95
CA PRO A 137 -42.82 -18.34 -0.13
C PRO A 137 -43.37 -17.66 -1.39
N GLY A 138 -42.72 -17.87 -2.54
CA GLY A 138 -43.07 -17.23 -3.81
C GLY A 138 -42.37 -15.89 -4.09
N ALA A 139 -41.54 -15.40 -3.17
CA ALA A 139 -40.65 -14.26 -3.43
C ALA A 139 -39.55 -14.63 -4.44
N ASP A 140 -39.12 -13.65 -5.24
CA ASP A 140 -37.98 -13.77 -6.14
C ASP A 140 -36.67 -13.73 -5.33
N GLU A 141 -36.23 -14.90 -4.87
CA GLU A 141 -35.04 -15.08 -4.05
C GLU A 141 -33.77 -14.55 -4.74
N GLU A 142 -33.63 -14.76 -6.06
CA GLU A 142 -32.45 -14.32 -6.81
C GLU A 142 -32.37 -12.80 -6.89
N LYS A 143 -33.51 -12.12 -7.10
CA LYS A 143 -33.58 -10.65 -7.02
C LYS A 143 -33.25 -10.13 -5.62
N LEU A 144 -33.71 -10.82 -4.57
CA LEU A 144 -33.39 -10.45 -3.19
C LEU A 144 -31.90 -10.66 -2.86
N LYS A 145 -31.29 -11.78 -3.28
CA LYS A 145 -29.85 -12.04 -3.16
C LYS A 145 -29.03 -10.97 -3.86
N LYS A 146 -29.39 -10.62 -5.10
CA LYS A 146 -28.70 -9.58 -5.86
C LYS A 146 -28.79 -8.22 -5.17
N LYS A 147 -29.97 -7.85 -4.66
CA LYS A 147 -30.17 -6.61 -3.90
C LYS A 147 -29.33 -6.57 -2.61
N LEU A 148 -29.29 -7.66 -1.85
CA LEU A 148 -28.47 -7.78 -0.65
C LEU A 148 -26.98 -7.70 -0.98
N HIS A 149 -26.53 -8.38 -2.05
CA HIS A 149 -25.16 -8.32 -2.53
C HIS A 149 -24.77 -6.87 -2.83
N THR A 150 -25.55 -6.17 -3.66
CA THR A 150 -25.30 -4.75 -3.98
C THR A 150 -25.24 -3.89 -2.72
N THR A 151 -26.19 -4.07 -1.79
CA THR A 151 -26.21 -3.32 -0.53
C THR A 151 -24.95 -3.56 0.31
N TYR A 152 -24.50 -4.82 0.40
CA TYR A 152 -23.28 -5.19 1.12
C TYR A 152 -22.05 -4.57 0.45
N THR A 153 -21.93 -4.72 -0.87
CA THR A 153 -20.81 -4.18 -1.64
C THR A 153 -20.72 -2.66 -1.51
N GLU A 154 -21.84 -1.95 -1.59
CA GLU A 154 -21.90 -0.49 -1.41
C GLU A 154 -21.49 -0.07 -0.01
N PHE A 155 -21.90 -0.82 1.02
CA PHE A 155 -21.52 -0.57 2.40
C PHE A 155 -19.99 -0.67 2.59
N VAL A 156 -19.39 -1.80 2.17
CA VAL A 156 -17.94 -2.02 2.32
C VAL A 156 -17.14 -1.02 1.47
N SER A 157 -17.57 -0.75 0.24
CA SER A 157 -16.94 0.26 -0.62
C SER A 157 -16.99 1.66 0.00
N LYS A 158 -18.10 2.01 0.67
CA LYS A 158 -18.22 3.29 1.38
C LYS A 158 -17.29 3.36 2.59
N ARG A 159 -17.18 2.27 3.36
CA ARG A 159 -16.26 2.17 4.51
C ARG A 159 -14.80 2.31 4.06
N GLU A 160 -14.41 1.60 3.00
CA GLU A 160 -13.08 1.73 2.40
C GLU A 160 -12.79 3.17 1.95
N ARG A 161 -13.68 3.77 1.16
CA ARG A 161 -13.50 5.16 0.71
C ARG A 161 -13.38 6.15 1.86
N THR A 162 -14.15 5.95 2.94
CA THR A 162 -14.10 6.80 4.13
C THR A 162 -12.75 6.65 4.85
N ALA A 163 -12.29 5.42 5.05
CA ALA A 163 -10.99 5.16 5.66
C ALA A 163 -9.84 5.76 4.82
N HIS A 164 -9.85 5.56 3.50
CA HIS A 164 -8.89 6.17 2.59
C HIS A 164 -8.90 7.70 2.67
N GLN A 165 -10.07 8.33 2.70
CA GLN A 165 -10.18 9.78 2.88
C GLN A 165 -9.64 10.25 4.22
N GLN A 166 -9.88 9.53 5.31
CA GLN A 166 -9.34 9.84 6.63
C GLN A 166 -7.82 9.69 6.67
N ILE A 167 -7.27 8.59 6.13
CA ILE A 167 -5.82 8.38 5.99
C ILE A 167 -5.19 9.53 5.18
N ARG A 168 -5.79 9.88 4.04
CA ARG A 168 -5.33 11.00 3.21
C ARG A 168 -5.30 12.34 3.96
N LYS A 169 -6.27 12.58 4.84
CA LYS A 169 -6.34 13.78 5.69
C LYS A 169 -5.18 13.83 6.70
N LEU A 170 -4.80 12.70 7.30
CA LEU A 170 -3.68 12.61 8.24
C LEU A 170 -2.38 13.12 7.61
N PHE A 171 -2.08 12.65 6.39
CA PHE A 171 -0.88 13.06 5.65
C PHE A 171 -1.03 14.40 4.91
N LYS A 172 -2.06 15.21 5.27
CA LYS A 172 -2.30 16.57 4.77
C LYS A 172 -2.42 16.68 3.24
N HIS A 173 -2.84 15.61 2.55
CA HIS A 173 -3.09 15.61 1.10
C HIS A 173 -4.48 16.11 0.70
N ASN A 174 -5.18 16.83 1.59
CA ASN A 174 -6.45 17.50 1.28
C ASN A 174 -6.31 18.58 0.19
N ILE A 175 -5.08 19.00 -0.08
CA ILE A 175 -4.73 20.05 -1.04
C ILE A 175 -4.40 19.46 -2.44
N PHE A 176 -4.25 18.13 -2.58
CA PHE A 176 -3.72 17.49 -3.80
C PHE A 176 -4.57 16.31 -4.25
N ASN A 177 -4.97 16.28 -5.52
CA ASN A 177 -5.80 15.22 -6.06
C ASN A 177 -4.96 13.93 -6.22
N LEU A 178 -5.10 12.99 -5.30
CA LEU A 178 -4.49 11.66 -5.41
C LEU A 178 -5.17 10.93 -6.58
N GLN A 179 -4.58 11.03 -7.77
CA GLN A 179 -4.97 10.20 -8.90
C GLN A 179 -4.16 8.92 -8.85
N LEU A 180 -4.80 7.84 -8.38
CA LEU A 180 -4.26 6.50 -8.52
C LEU A 180 -4.05 6.23 -10.02
N PRO A 181 -2.99 5.50 -10.43
CA PRO A 181 -2.79 5.16 -11.82
C PRO A 181 -4.01 4.41 -12.39
N GLY A 182 -4.35 4.63 -13.65
CA GLY A 182 -5.51 4.04 -14.35
C GLY A 182 -5.58 2.50 -14.31
N GLN A 183 -4.44 1.84 -14.07
CA GLN A 183 -4.32 0.39 -13.99
C GLN A 183 -4.20 -0.13 -12.54
N SER A 184 -4.29 0.76 -11.54
CA SER A 184 -4.18 0.39 -10.13
C SER A 184 -5.30 -0.57 -9.73
N ILE A 185 -4.95 -1.62 -8.99
CA ILE A 185 -5.93 -2.54 -8.39
C ILE A 185 -6.92 -1.82 -7.47
N LEU A 186 -6.53 -0.67 -6.92
CA LEU A 186 -7.37 0.18 -6.08
C LEU A 186 -8.50 0.88 -6.86
N GLN A 187 -8.38 1.02 -8.19
CA GLN A 187 -9.46 1.51 -9.05
C GLN A 187 -10.44 0.40 -9.46
N GLN A 188 -10.04 -0.86 -9.34
CA GLN A 188 -10.94 -1.99 -9.61
C GLN A 188 -11.97 -2.11 -8.49
N ASP A 189 -13.15 -2.63 -8.83
CA ASP A 189 -14.17 -2.95 -7.85
C ASP A 189 -13.63 -3.98 -6.84
N LEU A 190 -14.00 -3.81 -5.57
CA LEU A 190 -13.54 -4.65 -4.46
C LEU A 190 -13.89 -6.13 -4.69
N PHE A 191 -15.01 -6.39 -5.37
CA PHE A 191 -15.51 -7.74 -5.66
C PHE A 191 -15.21 -8.19 -7.10
N SER A 192 -14.33 -7.49 -7.81
CA SER A 192 -13.88 -7.94 -9.13
C SER A 192 -12.99 -9.19 -9.01
N ALA A 193 -13.12 -10.11 -9.96
CA ALA A 193 -12.26 -11.31 -10.01
C ALA A 193 -10.77 -10.96 -10.03
N LYS A 194 -10.41 -9.84 -10.67
CA LYS A 194 -9.04 -9.31 -10.68
C LYS A 194 -8.55 -8.94 -9.28
N THR A 195 -9.36 -8.25 -8.49
CA THR A 195 -9.00 -7.91 -7.09
C THR A 195 -8.72 -9.16 -6.25
N TRP A 196 -9.54 -10.20 -6.42
CA TRP A 196 -9.45 -11.45 -5.64
C TRP A 196 -8.34 -12.40 -6.12
N GLN A 197 -7.93 -12.29 -7.39
CA GLN A 197 -6.80 -13.05 -7.93
C GLN A 197 -5.46 -12.44 -7.50
N PHE A 198 -5.38 -11.10 -7.44
CA PHE A 198 -4.15 -10.39 -7.09
C PHE A 198 -3.97 -10.20 -5.58
N LEU A 199 -5.06 -10.08 -4.82
CA LEU A 199 -5.06 -9.79 -3.38
C LEU A 199 -5.81 -10.89 -2.62
N GLY A 200 -5.48 -11.10 -1.35
CA GLY A 200 -6.24 -12.04 -0.52
C GLY A 200 -5.75 -13.50 -0.51
N LEU A 201 -4.45 -13.71 -0.71
CA LEU A 201 -3.71 -14.98 -0.59
C LEU A 201 -3.79 -15.96 -1.79
N THR A 202 -2.65 -16.65 -2.02
CA THR A 202 -2.24 -17.30 -3.29
C THR A 202 -2.73 -18.74 -3.50
N ALA A 203 -2.60 -19.24 -4.73
CA ALA A 203 -3.02 -20.57 -5.20
C ALA A 203 -2.65 -21.75 -4.27
N ASN A 204 -1.54 -21.68 -3.53
CA ASN A 204 -1.10 -22.72 -2.58
C ASN A 204 -1.93 -22.78 -1.29
N GLN A 205 -2.77 -21.79 -0.99
CA GLN A 205 -3.68 -21.83 0.16
C GLN A 205 -5.05 -22.42 -0.17
N LEU A 206 -5.37 -22.59 -1.46
CA LEU A 206 -6.59 -23.27 -1.89
C LEU A 206 -6.54 -24.78 -1.63
N THR A 207 -5.34 -25.38 -1.60
CA THR A 207 -5.18 -26.82 -1.30
C THR A 207 -5.40 -27.15 0.19
N MET A 208 -5.18 -26.20 1.10
CA MET A 208 -5.41 -26.41 2.54
C MET A 208 -6.89 -26.22 2.94
N ALA A 209 -7.67 -25.51 2.11
CA ALA A 209 -9.14 -25.45 2.20
C ALA A 209 -9.84 -26.61 1.45
N GLY A 210 -9.07 -27.42 0.70
CA GLY A 210 -9.54 -28.47 -0.21
C GLY A 210 -9.82 -29.84 0.42
N ALA A 211 -10.18 -29.91 1.70
CA ALA A 211 -10.66 -31.16 2.31
C ALA A 211 -12.19 -31.36 2.19
N ILE A 212 -12.91 -30.42 1.58
CA ILE A 212 -14.38 -30.51 1.38
C ILE A 212 -14.71 -30.43 -0.12
N SER A 213 -14.07 -31.29 -0.92
CA SER A 213 -14.53 -31.63 -2.26
C SER A 213 -13.83 -32.93 -2.67
N GLY A 214 -14.43 -34.06 -2.31
CA GLY A 214 -13.89 -35.38 -2.62
C GLY A 214 -13.86 -35.63 -4.13
N ALA A 215 -12.65 -35.79 -4.66
CA ALA A 215 -12.33 -36.61 -5.82
C ALA A 215 -10.84 -36.96 -5.75
N ALA A 216 -10.55 -38.20 -5.37
CA ALA A 216 -9.21 -38.77 -5.39
C ALA A 216 -8.82 -39.14 -6.82
N LEU A 217 -7.75 -38.52 -7.35
CA LEU A 217 -6.87 -39.00 -8.42
C LEU A 217 -5.57 -38.18 -8.25
N GLY A 218 -4.35 -38.69 -8.19
CA GLY A 218 -3.75 -39.99 -8.41
C GLY A 218 -2.23 -39.75 -8.44
N ALA A 219 -1.45 -40.71 -7.97
CA ALA A 219 -0.02 -40.60 -7.70
C ALA A 219 0.90 -40.53 -8.93
N GLY A 220 2.10 -39.95 -8.73
CA GLY A 220 3.38 -40.41 -9.29
C GLY A 220 3.77 -39.96 -10.70
N LEU A 221 4.87 -39.21 -10.84
CA LEU A 221 6.18 -39.76 -11.24
C LEU A 221 7.21 -38.65 -11.52
N ASP A 222 8.44 -39.13 -11.50
CA ASP A 222 9.75 -38.50 -11.44
C ASP A 222 10.24 -37.88 -12.76
N THR A 223 11.26 -37.02 -12.63
CA THR A 223 12.42 -36.82 -13.53
C THR A 223 12.31 -36.14 -14.92
N LEU A 224 13.19 -35.14 -15.08
CA LEU A 224 14.09 -34.86 -16.22
C LEU A 224 13.50 -34.39 -17.58
N ALA A 225 13.58 -33.08 -17.81
CA ALA A 225 14.18 -32.43 -18.99
C ALA A 225 14.03 -30.90 -18.81
N GLY A 226 15.10 -30.12 -18.66
CA GLY A 226 15.79 -29.57 -19.82
C GLY A 226 15.05 -28.32 -20.31
N GLY A 227 15.57 -27.14 -19.98
CA GLY A 227 14.91 -25.85 -20.11
C GLY A 227 14.09 -25.62 -21.39
N ILE A 228 12.83 -25.23 -21.19
CA ILE A 228 12.09 -24.30 -22.05
C ILE A 228 11.28 -23.39 -21.12
N THR A 229 11.93 -22.34 -20.63
CA THR A 229 11.34 -21.29 -19.78
C THR A 229 10.52 -20.32 -20.62
N PHE A 230 9.52 -20.76 -21.41
CA PHE A 230 8.71 -19.84 -22.23
C PHE A 230 7.36 -20.40 -22.69
N GLY A 231 6.48 -20.78 -21.74
CA GLY A 231 5.10 -21.02 -22.13
C GLY A 231 4.18 -21.39 -20.99
N VAL A 232 3.46 -20.41 -20.42
CA VAL A 232 2.02 -20.42 -20.05
C VAL A 232 1.48 -18.97 -19.89
N PHE A 233 2.03 -17.94 -20.56
CA PHE A 233 1.49 -16.56 -20.39
C PHE A 233 1.24 -15.79 -21.68
N THR A 234 0.57 -16.44 -22.62
CA THR A 234 -0.14 -15.76 -23.72
C THR A 234 -1.65 -15.93 -23.56
N ALA A 235 -2.26 -15.02 -22.79
CA ALA A 235 -3.66 -14.63 -22.94
C ALA A 235 -3.89 -13.22 -22.36
N ILE A 236 -3.40 -12.21 -23.08
CA ILE A 236 -3.86 -10.82 -22.97
C ILE A 236 -4.96 -10.64 -24.02
N GLY A 237 -6.17 -10.29 -23.57
CA GLY A 237 -7.21 -9.67 -24.40
C GLY A 237 -8.04 -10.61 -25.29
N GLY A 238 -9.33 -10.70 -24.99
CA GLY A 238 -10.35 -11.24 -25.90
C GLY A 238 -10.77 -12.68 -25.59
N ALA A 239 -12.09 -12.86 -25.45
CA ALA A 239 -12.82 -14.11 -25.31
C ALA A 239 -12.58 -14.93 -24.03
N PHE A 240 -13.43 -14.74 -23.01
CA PHE A 240 -13.92 -15.86 -22.19
C PHE A 240 -15.34 -15.61 -21.68
N GLY A 241 -16.28 -15.68 -22.62
CA GLY A 241 -17.68 -16.07 -22.37
C GLY A 241 -17.91 -17.58 -22.52
N ALA A 242 -16.86 -18.41 -22.47
CA ALA A 242 -16.92 -19.82 -22.85
C ALA A 242 -16.56 -20.82 -21.75
N ALA A 243 -16.48 -20.40 -20.48
CA ALA A 243 -16.41 -21.31 -19.33
C ALA A 243 -17.81 -21.62 -18.72
N ALA A 244 -18.88 -21.06 -19.30
CA ALA A 244 -20.26 -21.25 -18.82
C ALA A 244 -20.97 -22.49 -19.44
N ALA A 245 -20.38 -23.14 -20.45
CA ALA A 245 -21.10 -24.10 -21.30
C ALA A 245 -20.91 -25.59 -20.94
N ALA A 246 -19.90 -25.96 -20.14
CA ALA A 246 -19.57 -27.38 -19.89
C ALA A 246 -19.96 -27.91 -18.51
N MET A 247 -20.50 -27.09 -17.61
CA MET A 247 -20.88 -27.52 -16.26
C MET A 247 -22.39 -27.33 -16.04
N LYS A 248 -23.13 -28.34 -16.50
CA LYS A 248 -24.54 -28.52 -16.19
C LYS A 248 -24.65 -28.89 -14.70
N GLY A 249 -24.74 -27.89 -13.83
CA GLY A 249 -25.17 -28.07 -12.43
C GLY A 249 -24.23 -27.51 -11.35
N LYS A 250 -24.74 -26.47 -10.68
CA LYS A 250 -24.47 -26.02 -9.30
C LYS A 250 -23.20 -25.20 -9.01
N GLU A 251 -23.40 -23.87 -9.01
CA GLU A 251 -23.10 -22.97 -7.88
C GLU A 251 -21.68 -22.98 -7.25
N ILE A 252 -20.64 -23.10 -8.07
CA ILE A 252 -19.28 -22.87 -7.61
C ILE A 252 -18.90 -21.44 -8.04
N LEU A 253 -18.79 -20.54 -7.04
CA LEU A 253 -18.28 -19.17 -7.12
C LEU A 253 -19.26 -18.04 -7.52
N THR A 254 -20.50 -18.07 -7.03
CA THR A 254 -21.29 -16.84 -6.88
C THR A 254 -20.97 -16.18 -5.53
N GLY A 255 -20.78 -14.86 -5.49
CA GLY A 255 -20.40 -14.09 -4.30
C GLY A 255 -21.33 -14.25 -3.08
N SER A 256 -22.47 -14.92 -3.23
CA SER A 256 -23.45 -15.19 -2.17
C SER A 256 -22.92 -16.07 -1.04
N ARG A 257 -22.16 -17.14 -1.33
CA ARG A 257 -21.64 -18.05 -0.27
C ARG A 257 -20.48 -17.43 0.51
N LEU A 258 -19.72 -16.54 -0.14
CA LEU A 258 -18.57 -15.84 0.45
C LEU A 258 -18.97 -14.69 1.36
N LEU A 259 -20.09 -14.04 1.06
CA LEU A 259 -20.69 -13.00 1.89
C LEU A 259 -21.51 -13.54 3.07
N GLY A 260 -21.46 -14.86 3.32
CA GLY A 260 -22.20 -15.50 4.39
C GLY A 260 -23.72 -15.43 4.21
N MET A 261 -24.22 -15.44 2.96
CA MET A 261 -25.67 -15.38 2.75
C MET A 261 -26.36 -16.65 3.25
N LYS A 262 -27.43 -16.47 4.02
CA LYS A 262 -28.21 -17.57 4.60
C LYS A 262 -29.70 -17.26 4.46
N LEU A 263 -30.49 -18.30 4.21
CA LEU A 263 -31.94 -18.25 4.28
C LEU A 263 -32.36 -18.93 5.59
N ASP A 264 -32.93 -18.17 6.52
CA ASP A 264 -33.42 -18.68 7.81
C ASP A 264 -34.85 -18.17 8.05
N LYS A 265 -35.79 -19.07 8.37
CA LYS A 265 -37.20 -18.75 8.71
C LYS A 265 -37.85 -17.68 7.81
N GLN A 266 -37.77 -17.85 6.48
CA GLN A 266 -38.28 -16.87 5.50
C GLN A 266 -37.60 -15.49 5.57
N GLN A 267 -36.37 -15.42 6.05
CA GLN A 267 -35.51 -14.25 5.98
C GLN A 267 -34.24 -14.59 5.24
N LEU A 268 -33.94 -13.80 4.22
CA LEU A 268 -32.66 -13.86 3.53
C LEU A 268 -31.71 -12.86 4.20
N GLN A 269 -30.57 -13.35 4.67
CA GLN A 269 -29.53 -12.57 5.34
C GLN A 269 -28.26 -12.54 4.50
N VAL A 270 -27.54 -11.42 4.52
CA VAL A 270 -26.14 -11.29 4.11
C VAL A 270 -25.30 -10.94 5.33
N GLY A 271 -24.10 -11.53 5.44
CA GLY A 271 -23.19 -11.33 6.55
C GLY A 271 -23.69 -11.91 7.89
N PRO A 272 -22.88 -11.81 8.96
CA PRO A 272 -21.51 -11.32 8.95
C PRO A 272 -20.59 -12.25 8.13
N VAL A 273 -19.45 -11.74 7.69
CA VAL A 273 -18.58 -12.48 6.77
C VAL A 273 -17.98 -13.68 7.47
N THR A 274 -18.03 -14.83 6.79
CA THR A 274 -17.47 -16.09 7.29
C THR A 274 -16.13 -16.44 6.64
N ASN A 275 -15.79 -15.82 5.51
CA ASN A 275 -14.53 -16.04 4.82
C ASN A 275 -13.51 -14.95 5.14
N MET A 276 -12.38 -15.37 5.72
CA MET A 276 -11.26 -14.50 6.07
C MET A 276 -10.56 -13.85 4.86
N GLN A 277 -10.79 -14.33 3.65
CA GLN A 277 -10.21 -13.74 2.44
C GLN A 277 -10.57 -12.25 2.27
N LEU A 278 -11.80 -11.84 2.66
CA LEU A 278 -12.17 -10.43 2.59
C LEU A 278 -11.33 -9.55 3.54
N LEU A 279 -10.93 -10.08 4.70
CA LEU A 279 -10.02 -9.38 5.62
C LEU A 279 -8.70 -9.07 4.90
N TYR A 280 -8.09 -10.06 4.25
CA TYR A 280 -6.81 -9.90 3.57
C TYR A 280 -6.90 -8.98 2.35
N ILE A 281 -7.99 -9.05 1.59
CA ILE A 281 -8.20 -8.13 0.45
C ILE A 281 -8.29 -6.69 0.94
N LEU A 282 -9.10 -6.42 1.97
CA LEU A 282 -9.23 -5.08 2.53
C LEU A 282 -7.93 -4.59 3.16
N LEU A 283 -7.18 -5.47 3.84
CA LEU A 283 -5.86 -5.18 4.37
C LEU A 283 -4.86 -4.82 3.27
N ASP A 284 -4.72 -5.65 2.25
CA ASP A 284 -3.80 -5.39 1.13
C ASP A 284 -4.12 -4.06 0.45
N ARG A 285 -5.40 -3.80 0.19
CA ARG A 285 -5.84 -2.54 -0.44
C ARG A 285 -5.53 -1.33 0.43
N ALA A 286 -5.74 -1.42 1.74
CA ALA A 286 -5.42 -0.36 2.67
C ALA A 286 -3.90 -0.09 2.76
N LEU A 287 -3.08 -1.15 2.80
CA LEU A 287 -1.61 -1.05 2.85
C LEU A 287 -1.03 -0.50 1.53
N LEU A 288 -1.57 -0.92 0.38
CA LEU A 288 -1.27 -0.35 -0.93
C LEU A 288 -1.68 1.12 -1.01
N TYR A 289 -2.85 1.47 -0.50
CA TYR A 289 -3.28 2.86 -0.45
C TYR A 289 -2.34 3.71 0.40
N TYR A 290 -2.01 3.23 1.61
CA TYR A 290 -1.07 3.89 2.50
C TYR A 290 0.30 4.10 1.85
N SER A 291 0.87 3.07 1.21
CA SER A 291 2.19 3.16 0.56
C SER A 291 2.20 4.20 -0.57
N HIS A 292 1.08 4.40 -1.27
CA HIS A 292 0.92 5.48 -2.23
C HIS A 292 0.80 6.86 -1.57
N VAL A 293 0.03 6.97 -0.49
CA VAL A 293 -0.20 8.24 0.20
C VAL A 293 1.10 8.78 0.79
N ILE A 294 1.86 7.98 1.53
CA ILE A 294 3.08 8.44 2.22
C ILE A 294 4.19 8.88 1.27
N ASN A 295 4.21 8.35 0.05
CA ASN A 295 5.22 8.62 -0.97
C ASN A 295 4.77 9.70 -1.97
N TRP A 296 3.63 10.36 -1.72
CA TRP A 296 3.13 11.40 -2.59
C TRP A 296 3.78 12.75 -2.29
N ALA A 297 4.45 13.36 -3.27
CA ALA A 297 5.00 14.70 -3.17
C ALA A 297 4.04 15.77 -3.73
N HIS A 298 4.11 16.98 -3.15
CA HIS A 298 3.26 18.13 -3.47
C HIS A 298 3.38 18.67 -4.92
N GLY A 299 4.44 18.31 -5.66
CA GLY A 299 4.73 18.81 -7.02
C GLY A 299 4.31 17.91 -8.18
N ARG A 300 3.61 16.80 -7.94
CA ARG A 300 3.35 15.76 -8.94
C ARG A 300 2.16 16.13 -9.85
N ARG A 301 2.42 16.61 -11.07
CA ARG A 301 1.40 16.92 -12.09
C ARG A 301 1.27 15.86 -13.19
N ASP A 302 2.29 15.04 -13.41
CA ASP A 302 2.37 14.16 -14.59
C ASP A 302 2.25 12.68 -14.19
N TYR A 303 1.11 12.05 -14.52
CA TYR A 303 0.84 10.64 -14.20
C TYR A 303 0.73 9.72 -15.42
N SER A 304 0.96 10.19 -16.64
CA SER A 304 0.57 9.38 -17.80
C SER A 304 1.53 8.22 -18.14
N LYS A 305 2.74 8.12 -17.55
CA LYS A 305 3.73 7.11 -18.00
C LYS A 305 4.62 6.42 -16.95
N ALA A 306 4.69 6.88 -15.70
CA ALA A 306 5.77 6.45 -14.80
C ALA A 306 5.40 5.34 -13.78
N VAL A 307 4.14 4.88 -13.72
CA VAL A 307 3.76 3.74 -12.85
C VAL A 307 3.58 2.44 -13.64
N THR A 308 3.76 2.46 -14.96
CA THR A 308 3.93 1.24 -15.75
C THR A 308 5.32 0.61 -15.56
N ASN A 309 6.32 1.39 -15.15
CA ASN A 309 7.73 0.96 -15.13
C ASN A 309 8.34 0.99 -13.72
N ALA A 310 7.55 0.68 -12.68
CA ALA A 310 8.16 0.03 -11.51
C ALA A 310 8.44 -1.43 -11.91
N ASP A 311 9.39 -1.57 -12.82
CA ASP A 311 10.05 -2.78 -13.24
C ASP A 311 10.92 -3.23 -12.07
N THR A 312 10.29 -3.88 -11.10
CA THR A 312 10.93 -5.05 -10.50
C THR A 312 10.71 -6.18 -11.49
N GLU A 313 11.64 -6.32 -12.43
CA GLU A 313 11.89 -7.60 -13.09
C GLU A 313 12.26 -8.60 -11.98
N GLY A 314 11.30 -9.42 -11.56
CA GLY A 314 11.50 -10.45 -10.55
C GLY A 314 10.30 -10.61 -9.62
N ASP A 315 9.62 -11.75 -9.79
CA ASP A 315 8.61 -12.35 -8.91
C ASP A 315 7.24 -11.67 -8.74
N ASP A 316 6.20 -12.48 -9.00
CA ASP A 316 4.80 -12.37 -8.62
C ASP A 316 4.47 -11.21 -7.64
N LYS A 317 3.92 -10.10 -8.15
CA LYS A 317 3.38 -9.01 -7.32
C LYS A 317 2.10 -9.46 -6.60
N GLN A 318 2.29 -10.16 -5.49
CA GLN A 318 1.27 -10.54 -4.51
C GLN A 318 1.04 -9.36 -3.54
N GLY A 319 -0.18 -9.23 -2.99
CA GLY A 319 -0.48 -8.19 -1.97
C GLY A 319 0.45 -8.25 -0.75
N TYR A 320 0.62 -7.15 0.01
CA TYR A 320 1.56 -7.07 1.16
C TYR A 320 1.40 -8.22 2.16
N THR A 321 0.18 -8.69 2.39
CA THR A 321 -0.14 -9.77 3.34
C THR A 321 0.36 -11.15 2.89
N SER A 322 0.70 -11.32 1.60
CA SER A 322 1.28 -12.56 1.09
C SER A 322 2.65 -12.88 1.72
N GLY A 323 3.46 -11.85 1.98
CA GLY A 323 4.75 -11.96 2.63
C GLY A 323 4.69 -12.14 4.14
N TRP A 324 3.50 -12.06 4.75
CA TRP A 324 3.35 -12.12 6.20
C TRP A 324 3.69 -13.50 6.77
N SER A 325 4.39 -13.51 7.90
CA SER A 325 4.79 -14.69 8.64
C SER A 325 3.60 -15.44 9.22
N LYS A 326 3.82 -16.68 9.65
CA LYS A 326 2.79 -17.48 10.34
C LYS A 326 2.28 -16.80 11.61
N GLN A 327 3.13 -16.06 12.33
CA GLN A 327 2.73 -15.35 13.55
C GLN A 327 1.82 -14.17 13.24
N GLU A 328 2.13 -13.41 12.19
CA GLU A 328 1.33 -12.26 11.75
C GLU A 328 -0.04 -12.71 11.23
N ARG A 329 -0.09 -13.82 10.48
CA ARG A 329 -1.36 -14.44 10.07
C ARG A 329 -2.18 -14.94 11.25
N ARG A 330 -1.56 -15.48 12.29
CA ARG A 330 -2.28 -15.87 13.52
C ARG A 330 -2.95 -14.68 14.22
N VAL A 331 -2.35 -13.49 14.19
CA VAL A 331 -3.00 -12.27 14.72
C VAL A 331 -4.27 -11.96 13.94
N CYS A 332 -4.21 -12.05 12.61
CA CYS A 332 -5.37 -11.89 11.73
C CYS A 332 -6.46 -12.93 12.02
N ASP A 333 -6.07 -14.20 12.19
CA ASP A 333 -6.99 -15.29 12.51
C ASP A 333 -7.69 -15.04 13.86
N ARG A 334 -6.94 -14.61 14.89
CA ARG A 334 -7.49 -14.28 16.21
C ARG A 334 -8.47 -13.12 16.13
N PHE A 335 -8.07 -12.03 15.46
CA PHE A 335 -8.95 -10.89 15.21
C PHE A 335 -10.24 -11.31 14.51
N PHE A 336 -10.15 -12.06 13.41
CA PHE A 336 -11.31 -12.53 12.65
C PHE A 336 -12.24 -13.42 13.49
N LYS A 337 -11.70 -14.32 14.30
CA LYS A 337 -12.49 -15.21 15.18
C LYS A 337 -13.15 -14.45 16.34
N ASN A 338 -12.43 -13.55 16.99
CA ASN A 338 -12.91 -12.84 18.18
C ASN A 338 -13.77 -11.62 17.85
N LEU A 339 -13.82 -11.19 16.59
CA LEU A 339 -14.68 -10.10 16.11
C LEU A 339 -16.15 -10.29 16.50
N GLN A 340 -16.64 -11.53 16.42
CA GLN A 340 -18.02 -11.90 16.77
C GLN A 340 -18.16 -12.42 18.21
N SER A 341 -17.10 -12.36 19.03
CA SER A 341 -17.15 -12.82 20.42
C SER A 341 -18.13 -11.97 21.24
N SER A 342 -18.94 -12.63 22.05
CA SER A 342 -19.82 -11.96 23.02
C SER A 342 -19.06 -11.41 24.24
N TYR A 343 -17.81 -11.83 24.44
CA TYR A 343 -16.96 -11.38 25.56
C TYR A 343 -16.06 -10.22 25.10
N LEU A 344 -16.35 -9.00 25.58
CA LEU A 344 -15.68 -7.77 25.16
C LEU A 344 -14.14 -7.80 25.33
N PRO A 345 -13.57 -8.31 26.43
CA PRO A 345 -12.11 -8.33 26.58
C PRO A 345 -11.37 -9.14 25.51
N ASP A 346 -11.94 -10.23 25.00
CA ASP A 346 -11.32 -11.00 23.91
C ASP A 346 -11.28 -10.22 22.60
N ARG A 347 -12.33 -9.42 22.36
CA ARG A 347 -12.42 -8.54 21.20
C ARG A 347 -11.42 -7.40 21.31
N ASP A 348 -11.39 -6.72 22.45
CA ASP A 348 -10.48 -5.59 22.69
C ASP A 348 -9.01 -6.02 22.60
N GLN A 349 -8.68 -7.20 23.15
CA GLN A 349 -7.34 -7.76 23.04
C GLN A 349 -6.97 -8.07 21.58
N ALA A 350 -7.85 -8.74 20.83
CA ALA A 350 -7.58 -9.09 19.44
C ALA A 350 -7.47 -7.85 18.54
N GLU A 351 -8.26 -6.80 18.83
CA GLU A 351 -8.18 -5.51 18.16
C GLU A 351 -6.84 -4.80 18.45
N ALA A 352 -6.42 -4.77 19.72
CA ALA A 352 -5.14 -4.19 20.12
C ALA A 352 -3.94 -4.91 19.48
N GLU A 353 -3.97 -6.23 19.40
CA GLU A 353 -2.94 -7.03 18.73
C GLU A 353 -2.87 -6.71 17.22
N LEU A 354 -4.02 -6.59 16.55
CA LEU A 354 -4.05 -6.23 15.13
C LEU A 354 -3.53 -4.80 14.91
N VAL A 355 -3.93 -3.84 15.76
CA VAL A 355 -3.41 -2.46 15.68
C VAL A 355 -1.90 -2.44 15.87
N ALA A 356 -1.35 -3.21 16.82
CA ALA A 356 0.10 -3.32 17.02
C ALA A 356 0.81 -3.89 15.79
N LEU A 357 0.28 -4.96 15.19
CA LEU A 357 0.80 -5.53 13.95
C LEU A 357 0.78 -4.49 12.81
N LEU A 358 -0.35 -3.80 12.62
CA LEU A 358 -0.48 -2.81 11.56
C LEU A 358 0.48 -1.63 11.76
N ARG A 359 0.67 -1.15 12.99
CA ARG A 359 1.66 -0.09 13.28
C ARG A 359 3.06 -0.48 12.82
N GLU A 360 3.45 -1.73 13.08
CA GLU A 360 4.74 -2.24 12.64
C GLU A 360 4.83 -2.35 11.11
N LYS A 361 3.80 -2.89 10.45
CA LYS A 361 3.78 -2.99 8.97
C LYS A 361 3.76 -1.63 8.27
N LEU A 362 3.03 -0.65 8.80
CA LEU A 362 3.04 0.71 8.29
C LEU A 362 4.42 1.38 8.46
N ARG A 363 5.14 1.05 9.55
CA ARG A 363 6.52 1.48 9.78
C ARG A 363 7.48 0.87 8.76
N GLU A 364 7.46 -0.46 8.59
CA GLU A 364 8.25 -1.18 7.57
C GLU A 364 8.05 -0.58 6.16
N ILE A 365 6.78 -0.39 5.75
CA ILE A 365 6.44 0.22 4.46
C ILE A 365 7.01 1.65 4.33
N SER A 366 6.97 2.45 5.40
CA SER A 366 7.51 3.82 5.37
C SER A 366 9.03 3.89 5.36
N GLU A 367 9.69 2.86 5.88
CA GLU A 367 11.14 2.69 5.86
C GLU A 367 11.63 2.05 4.55
N GLY A 368 10.72 1.52 3.73
CA GLY A 368 11.04 0.82 2.48
C GLY A 368 11.60 -0.58 2.70
N ARG A 369 11.17 -1.24 3.78
CA ARG A 369 11.59 -2.59 4.18
C ARG A 369 10.60 -3.66 3.76
#